data_AF-A0A350WZV4-F1
#
_entry.id   AF-A0A350WZV4-F1
#
_cell.length_a   1.000
_cell.length_b   1.000
_cell.length_c   1.000
_cell.angle_alpha   90.00
_cell.angle_beta   90.00
_cell.angle_gamma   90.00
#
_symmetry.space_group_name_H-M   'P 1'
#
loop_
_entity.id
_entity.type
_entity.pdbx_description
1 polymer ?
#
loop_
_entity_poly.entity_id
_entity_poly.type
_entity_poly.pdbx_seq_one_letter_code
_entity_poly.pdbx_strand_id
1 'polypeptide(L)'
;MADSILSVRIDEELKKKFIELAQQSGINNKDLMELLVSQYELNAVGSDQQFNQDIEELQRITKRMVDLYSGMIQRTQLKEIELVNKESAIIRKKEEQIVKLEEKVEELLKKGVEMTELKDKIRSLTSNMGEIKEENDNLKEMNKLLKDKNKTLEKEASDNRVKLDAATVLQSQVAVLGATVEDQKTLISSYESRMDVLEKEKQEFIQSCENQMHEIQEKYEQKLTFEQKQNELSLNQMRMSLKEEYQTLIQDFKEEQFEKIQALINEKQELLEETHQLRLQLINNK
;
A
#
# COMPACT_ATOMS: atom_id res chain seq x y z
N MET A 1 34.11 -39.40 -142.12
CA MET A 1 34.49 -38.56 -143.27
C MET A 1 35.99 -38.32 -143.17
N ALA A 2 36.71 -38.32 -144.29
CA ALA A 2 38.14 -38.11 -144.31
C ALA A 2 38.46 -36.68 -143.83
N ASP A 3 39.37 -36.53 -142.86
CA ASP A 3 39.85 -35.22 -142.44
C ASP A 3 40.63 -34.58 -143.60
N SER A 4 39.96 -33.66 -144.28
CA SER A 4 40.51 -32.86 -145.37
C SER A 4 41.16 -31.61 -144.78
N ILE A 5 42.47 -31.47 -144.94
CA ILE A 5 43.20 -30.30 -144.47
C ILE A 5 43.03 -29.15 -145.48
N LEU A 6 42.24 -28.15 -145.11
CA LEU A 6 42.13 -26.87 -145.83
C LEU A 6 43.18 -25.91 -145.29
N SER A 7 44.25 -25.64 -146.06
CA SER A 7 45.30 -24.68 -145.67
C SER A 7 45.15 -23.39 -146.46
N VAL A 8 44.71 -22.31 -145.81
CA VAL A 8 44.62 -20.96 -146.37
C VAL A 8 45.67 -20.07 -145.69
N ARG A 9 46.44 -19.31 -146.46
CA ARG A 9 47.34 -18.30 -145.88
C ARG A 9 46.50 -17.08 -145.49
N ILE A 10 46.41 -16.86 -144.19
CA ILE A 10 45.83 -15.65 -143.60
C ILE A 10 46.95 -14.79 -143.01
N ASP A 11 46.71 -13.49 -142.95
CA ASP A 11 47.56 -12.52 -142.28
C ASP A 11 47.53 -12.73 -140.74
N GLU A 12 48.62 -12.31 -140.08
CA GLU A 12 48.81 -12.52 -138.63
C GLU A 12 47.73 -11.81 -137.79
N GLU A 13 47.19 -10.68 -138.24
CA GLU A 13 46.12 -9.97 -137.54
C GLU A 13 44.80 -10.73 -137.54
N LEU A 14 44.40 -11.29 -138.68
CA LEU A 14 43.16 -12.07 -138.79
C LEU A 14 43.25 -13.37 -137.99
N LYS A 15 44.43 -14.01 -138.00
CA LYS A 15 44.71 -15.19 -137.17
C LYS A 15 44.56 -14.89 -135.68
N LYS A 16 45.09 -13.75 -135.21
CA LYS A 16 44.94 -13.34 -133.80
C LYS A 16 43.48 -13.10 -133.44
N LYS A 17 42.74 -12.34 -134.27
CA LYS A 17 41.31 -12.09 -134.06
C LYS A 17 40.50 -13.39 -134.04
N PHE A 18 40.82 -14.34 -134.91
CA PHE A 18 40.15 -15.63 -134.98
C PHE A 18 40.34 -16.45 -133.69
N ILE A 19 41.57 -16.51 -133.17
CA ILE A 19 41.89 -17.22 -131.93
C ILE A 19 41.26 -16.52 -130.71
N GLU A 20 41.29 -15.19 -130.66
CA GLU A 20 40.67 -14.43 -129.57
C GLU A 20 39.16 -14.62 -129.53
N LEU A 21 38.49 -14.62 -130.69
CA LEU A 21 37.06 -14.89 -130.78
C LEU A 21 36.71 -16.30 -130.30
N ALA A 22 37.51 -17.31 -130.66
CA ALA A 22 37.32 -18.68 -130.19
C ALA A 22 37.43 -18.77 -128.65
N GLN A 23 38.42 -18.08 -128.09
CA GLN A 23 38.66 -18.04 -126.65
C GLN A 23 37.55 -17.30 -125.89
N GLN A 24 37.07 -16.15 -126.38
CA GLN A 24 36.01 -15.38 -125.73
C GLN A 24 34.67 -16.12 -125.73
N SER A 25 34.40 -16.90 -126.77
CA SER A 25 33.19 -17.73 -126.87
C SER A 25 33.34 -19.11 -126.23
N GLY A 26 34.54 -19.47 -125.75
CA GLY A 26 34.80 -20.73 -125.04
C GLY A 26 34.74 -21.98 -125.92
N ILE A 27 34.92 -21.84 -127.24
CA ILE A 27 34.79 -22.91 -128.23
C ILE A 27 36.12 -23.19 -128.95
N ASN A 28 36.31 -24.42 -129.45
CA ASN A 28 37.52 -24.78 -130.17
C ASN A 28 37.52 -24.11 -131.56
N ASN A 29 38.71 -23.88 -132.14
CA ASN A 29 38.87 -23.23 -133.44
C ASN A 29 38.11 -23.94 -134.58
N LYS A 30 37.94 -25.27 -134.48
CA LYS A 30 37.11 -26.05 -135.42
C LYS A 30 35.63 -25.69 -135.30
N ASP A 31 35.12 -25.63 -134.08
CA ASP A 31 33.72 -25.31 -133.79
C ASP A 31 33.41 -23.84 -134.14
N LEU A 32 34.39 -22.94 -134.00
CA LEU A 32 34.28 -21.56 -134.46
C LEU A 32 34.22 -21.48 -136.00
N MET A 33 35.03 -22.29 -136.72
CA MET A 33 34.94 -22.40 -138.18
C MET A 33 33.57 -22.93 -138.62
N GLU A 34 33.04 -23.97 -137.96
CA GLU A 34 31.69 -24.48 -138.21
C GLU A 34 30.63 -23.40 -137.94
N LEU A 35 30.73 -22.67 -136.82
CA LEU A 35 29.82 -21.57 -136.49
C LEU A 35 29.85 -20.45 -137.53
N LEU A 36 31.04 -20.10 -138.05
CA LEU A 36 31.20 -19.09 -139.09
C LEU A 36 30.66 -19.56 -140.44
N VAL A 37 30.88 -20.83 -140.80
CA VAL A 37 30.28 -21.42 -142.01
C VAL A 37 28.76 -21.45 -141.88
N SER A 38 28.22 -21.91 -140.75
CA SER A 38 26.78 -21.90 -140.47
C SER A 38 26.21 -20.48 -140.42
N GLN A 39 26.93 -19.49 -139.89
CA GLN A 39 26.53 -18.08 -139.96
C GLN A 39 26.58 -17.53 -141.38
N TYR A 40 27.56 -17.92 -142.18
CA TYR A 40 27.65 -17.53 -143.59
C TYR A 40 26.52 -18.17 -144.40
N GLU A 41 26.16 -19.43 -144.13
CA GLU A 41 24.99 -20.12 -144.70
C GLU A 41 23.68 -19.47 -144.23
N LEU A 42 23.53 -19.16 -142.93
CA LEU A 42 22.37 -18.42 -142.39
C LEU A 42 22.22 -17.04 -143.02
N ASN A 43 23.33 -16.32 -143.24
CA ASN A 43 23.33 -15.03 -143.92
C ASN A 43 23.07 -15.16 -145.42
N ALA A 44 23.50 -16.24 -146.07
CA ALA A 44 23.18 -16.54 -147.47
C ALA A 44 21.68 -16.91 -147.65
N VAL A 45 21.06 -17.52 -146.63
CA VAL A 45 19.61 -17.77 -146.53
C VAL A 45 18.83 -16.48 -146.20
N GLY A 46 19.52 -15.41 -145.80
CA GLY A 46 18.96 -14.08 -145.44
C GLY A 46 18.32 -13.26 -146.57
N SER A 47 17.80 -13.92 -147.61
CA SER A 47 17.04 -13.28 -148.71
C SER A 47 15.54 -13.62 -148.67
N ASP A 48 15.07 -14.35 -147.65
CA ASP A 48 13.66 -14.76 -147.54
C ASP A 48 12.94 -14.02 -146.41
N GLN A 49 11.92 -13.22 -146.73
CA GLN A 49 11.17 -12.40 -145.77
C GLN A 49 10.51 -13.22 -144.65
N GLN A 50 10.23 -14.50 -144.92
CA GLN A 50 9.62 -15.44 -143.97
C GLN A 50 10.53 -15.70 -142.75
N PHE A 51 11.84 -15.86 -142.96
CA PHE A 51 12.80 -16.19 -141.90
C PHE A 51 13.00 -15.05 -140.90
N ASN A 52 12.98 -13.80 -141.36
CA ASN A 52 13.08 -12.64 -140.48
C ASN A 52 11.82 -12.47 -139.61
N GLN A 53 10.64 -12.82 -140.14
CA GLN A 53 9.40 -12.82 -139.36
C GLN A 53 9.45 -13.86 -138.23
N ASP A 54 9.95 -15.06 -138.51
CA ASP A 54 10.12 -16.13 -137.52
C ASP A 54 11.13 -15.72 -136.42
N ILE A 55 12.23 -15.06 -136.78
CA ILE A 55 13.21 -14.53 -135.81
C ILE A 55 12.61 -13.43 -134.94
N GLU A 56 11.86 -12.49 -135.52
CA GLU A 56 11.15 -11.45 -134.76
C GLU A 56 10.07 -12.03 -133.83
N GLU A 57 9.38 -13.09 -134.26
CA GLU A 57 8.42 -13.81 -133.42
C GLU A 57 9.12 -14.50 -132.24
N LEU A 58 10.24 -15.18 -132.48
CA LEU A 58 11.05 -15.78 -131.42
C LEU A 58 11.58 -14.73 -130.44
N GLN A 59 12.07 -13.58 -130.92
CA GLN A 59 12.49 -12.48 -130.06
C GLN A 59 11.34 -11.90 -129.23
N ARG A 60 10.13 -11.79 -129.80
CA ARG A 60 8.93 -11.38 -129.07
C ARG A 60 8.55 -12.39 -127.98
N ILE A 61 8.62 -13.69 -128.29
CA ILE A 61 8.36 -14.77 -127.32
C ILE A 61 9.40 -14.72 -126.19
N THR A 62 10.69 -14.57 -126.50
CA THR A 62 11.75 -14.46 -125.48
C THR A 62 11.58 -13.22 -124.62
N LYS A 63 11.27 -12.05 -125.18
CA LYS A 63 10.96 -10.86 -124.40
C LYS A 63 9.78 -11.10 -123.45
N ARG A 64 8.71 -11.74 -123.94
CA ARG A 64 7.57 -12.11 -123.11
C ARG A 64 7.93 -13.12 -122.01
N MET A 65 8.83 -14.07 -122.27
CA MET A 65 9.35 -14.98 -121.24
C MET A 65 10.13 -14.23 -120.17
N VAL A 66 11.01 -13.29 -120.54
CA VAL A 66 11.76 -12.45 -119.60
C VAL A 66 10.82 -11.58 -118.77
N ASP A 67 9.81 -10.94 -119.39
CA ASP A 67 8.81 -10.14 -118.70
C ASP A 67 7.99 -10.99 -117.70
N LEU A 68 7.59 -12.20 -118.10
CA LEU A 68 6.89 -13.14 -117.22
C LEU A 68 7.78 -13.56 -116.04
N TYR A 69 9.06 -13.84 -116.28
CA TYR A 69 10.01 -14.24 -115.24
C TYR A 69 10.28 -13.09 -114.26
N SER A 70 10.51 -11.87 -114.77
CA SER A 70 10.64 -10.66 -113.97
C SER A 70 9.39 -10.42 -113.11
N GLY A 71 8.20 -10.57 -113.69
CA GLY A 71 6.94 -10.48 -112.95
C GLY A 71 6.72 -11.61 -111.93
N MET A 72 7.28 -12.80 -112.15
CA MET A 72 7.30 -13.86 -111.13
C MET A 72 8.22 -13.50 -109.96
N ILE A 73 9.43 -13.01 -110.23
CA ILE A 73 10.38 -12.57 -109.20
C ILE A 73 9.76 -11.47 -108.34
N GLN A 74 9.21 -10.42 -108.96
CA GLN A 74 8.59 -9.30 -108.23
C GLN A 74 7.42 -9.75 -107.35
N ARG A 75 6.58 -10.66 -107.85
CA ARG A 75 5.46 -11.23 -107.05
C ARG A 75 5.97 -12.06 -105.88
N THR A 76 7.04 -12.82 -106.06
CA THR A 76 7.66 -13.59 -104.97
C THR A 76 8.26 -12.66 -103.91
N GLN A 77 9.00 -11.63 -104.33
CA GLN A 77 9.56 -10.62 -103.42
C GLN A 77 8.47 -9.88 -102.64
N LEU A 78 7.37 -9.48 -103.29
CA LEU A 78 6.22 -8.87 -102.62
C LEU A 78 5.62 -9.81 -101.58
N LYS A 79 5.44 -11.10 -101.92
CA LYS A 79 4.94 -12.10 -100.96
C LYS A 79 5.88 -12.28 -99.77
N GLU A 80 7.20 -12.34 -100.00
CA GLU A 80 8.20 -12.44 -98.93
C GLU A 80 8.13 -11.23 -98.00
N ILE A 81 8.07 -10.00 -98.55
CA ILE A 81 7.93 -8.77 -97.77
C ILE A 81 6.63 -8.77 -96.95
N GLU A 82 5.50 -9.18 -97.55
CA GLU A 82 4.23 -9.30 -96.83
C GLU A 82 4.30 -10.33 -95.68
N LEU A 83 5.01 -11.44 -95.89
CA LEU A 83 5.18 -12.50 -94.90
C LEU A 83 6.05 -12.01 -93.73
N VAL A 84 7.19 -11.39 -94.02
CA VAL A 84 8.08 -10.77 -93.04
C VAL A 84 7.35 -9.68 -92.24
N ASN A 85 6.54 -8.85 -92.90
CA ASN A 85 5.76 -7.82 -92.22
C ASN A 85 4.68 -8.41 -91.29
N LYS A 86 3.99 -9.49 -91.72
CA LYS A 86 3.02 -10.20 -90.87
C LYS A 86 3.69 -10.83 -89.66
N GLU A 87 4.82 -11.51 -89.85
CA GLU A 87 5.60 -12.10 -88.76
C GLU A 87 6.10 -11.04 -87.79
N SER A 88 6.65 -9.93 -88.30
CA SER A 88 7.10 -8.78 -87.49
C SER A 88 5.95 -8.17 -86.68
N ALA A 89 4.75 -8.06 -87.25
CA ALA A 89 3.58 -7.58 -86.53
C ALA A 89 3.12 -8.55 -85.42
N ILE A 90 3.23 -9.87 -85.65
CA ILE A 90 2.94 -10.89 -84.63
C ILE A 90 3.97 -10.83 -83.50
N ILE A 91 5.26 -10.71 -83.84
CA ILE A 91 6.35 -10.59 -82.86
C ILE A 91 6.12 -9.38 -81.97
N ARG A 92 5.86 -8.19 -82.54
CA ARG A 92 5.56 -6.97 -81.78
C ARG A 92 4.37 -7.16 -80.82
N LYS A 93 3.29 -7.79 -81.28
CA LYS A 93 2.12 -8.07 -80.42
C LYS A 93 2.47 -9.01 -79.26
N LYS A 94 3.33 -10.01 -79.50
CA LYS A 94 3.79 -10.91 -78.44
C LYS A 94 4.72 -10.21 -77.46
N GLU A 95 5.63 -9.36 -77.94
CA GLU A 95 6.50 -8.53 -77.09
C GLU A 95 5.67 -7.60 -76.20
N GLU A 96 4.65 -6.91 -76.76
CA GLU A 96 3.72 -6.09 -75.97
C GLU A 96 2.97 -6.91 -74.90
N GLN A 97 2.59 -8.15 -75.21
CA GLN A 97 1.97 -9.04 -74.23
C GLN A 97 2.93 -9.49 -73.14
N ILE A 98 4.18 -9.78 -73.49
CA ILE A 98 5.23 -10.14 -72.53
C ILE A 98 5.44 -8.99 -71.54
N VAL A 99 5.61 -7.76 -72.03
CA VAL A 99 5.79 -6.58 -71.17
C VAL A 99 4.60 -6.40 -70.22
N LYS A 100 3.37 -6.52 -70.72
CA LYS A 100 2.16 -6.44 -69.85
C LYS A 100 2.10 -7.55 -68.80
N LEU A 101 2.57 -8.75 -69.13
CA LEU A 101 2.63 -9.86 -68.18
C LEU A 101 3.73 -9.63 -67.14
N GLU A 102 4.89 -9.12 -67.54
CA GLU A 102 5.98 -8.76 -66.64
C GLU A 102 5.56 -7.68 -65.64
N GLU A 103 4.92 -6.60 -66.11
CA GLU A 103 4.35 -5.55 -65.25
C GLU A 103 3.37 -6.12 -64.22
N LYS A 104 2.50 -7.03 -64.66
CA LYS A 104 1.50 -7.66 -63.80
C LYS A 104 2.12 -8.62 -62.77
N VAL A 105 3.18 -9.33 -63.15
CA VAL A 105 3.96 -10.16 -62.23
C VAL A 105 4.63 -9.29 -61.17
N GLU A 106 5.23 -8.17 -61.57
CA GLU A 106 5.87 -7.25 -60.63
C GLU A 106 4.85 -6.64 -59.64
N GLU A 107 3.66 -6.28 -60.12
CA GLU A 107 2.56 -5.79 -59.25
C GLU A 107 2.11 -6.87 -58.26
N LEU A 108 1.96 -8.13 -58.71
CA LEU A 108 1.58 -9.24 -57.85
C LEU A 108 2.65 -9.55 -56.80
N LEU A 109 3.93 -9.46 -57.15
CA LEU A 109 5.03 -9.62 -56.20
C LEU A 109 5.01 -8.53 -55.12
N LYS A 110 4.80 -7.26 -55.50
CA LYS A 110 4.64 -6.15 -54.53
C LYS A 110 3.48 -6.40 -53.57
N LYS A 111 2.31 -6.77 -54.09
CA LYS A 111 1.15 -7.14 -53.25
C LYS A 111 1.43 -8.35 -52.35
N GLY A 112 2.23 -9.31 -52.82
CA GLY A 112 2.66 -10.46 -52.03
C GLY A 112 3.48 -10.04 -50.80
N VAL A 113 4.43 -9.13 -50.98
CA VAL A 113 5.25 -8.57 -49.88
C VAL A 113 4.37 -7.80 -48.90
N GLU A 114 3.52 -6.89 -49.37
CA GLU A 114 2.57 -6.15 -48.52
C GLU A 114 1.67 -7.09 -47.71
N MET A 115 1.20 -8.19 -48.31
CA MET A 115 0.37 -9.18 -47.62
C MET A 115 1.15 -9.92 -46.53
N THR A 116 2.45 -10.19 -46.72
CA THR A 116 3.29 -10.78 -45.66
C THR A 116 3.50 -9.82 -44.49
N GLU A 117 3.77 -8.54 -44.77
CA GLU A 117 3.92 -7.51 -43.72
C GLU A 117 2.63 -7.33 -42.91
N LEU A 118 1.48 -7.28 -43.59
CA LEU A 118 0.17 -7.21 -42.94
C LEU A 118 -0.08 -8.44 -42.05
N LYS A 119 0.30 -9.63 -42.50
CA LYS A 119 0.14 -10.88 -41.73
C LYS A 119 0.98 -10.86 -40.46
N ASP A 120 2.21 -10.37 -40.52
CA ASP A 120 3.08 -10.27 -39.35
C ASP A 120 2.58 -9.19 -38.37
N LYS A 121 2.05 -8.08 -38.88
CA LYS A 121 1.40 -7.06 -38.06
C LYS A 121 0.13 -7.57 -37.37
N ILE A 122 -0.66 -8.41 -38.04
CA ILE A 122 -1.82 -9.08 -37.43
C ILE A 122 -1.36 -10.03 -36.31
N ARG A 123 -0.29 -10.79 -36.52
CA ARG A 123 0.28 -11.67 -35.48
C ARG A 123 0.73 -10.89 -34.26
N SER A 124 1.46 -9.78 -34.44
CA SER A 124 1.90 -8.95 -33.31
C SER A 124 0.71 -8.34 -32.56
N LEU A 125 -0.31 -7.83 -33.28
CA LEU A 125 -1.52 -7.29 -32.66
C LEU A 125 -2.30 -8.36 -31.88
N THR A 126 -2.33 -9.59 -32.40
CA THR A 126 -3.00 -10.72 -31.72
C THR A 126 -2.28 -11.09 -30.43
N SER A 127 -0.93 -11.08 -30.43
CA SER A 127 -0.12 -11.31 -29.23
C SER A 127 -0.39 -10.24 -28.17
N ASN A 128 -0.28 -8.96 -28.55
CA ASN A 128 -0.52 -7.84 -27.65
C ASN A 128 -1.96 -7.86 -27.08
N MET A 129 -2.94 -8.28 -27.88
CA MET A 129 -4.32 -8.41 -27.42
C MET A 129 -4.50 -9.56 -26.41
N GLY A 130 -3.68 -10.61 -26.49
CA GLY A 130 -3.60 -11.65 -25.47
C GLY A 130 -3.06 -11.11 -24.15
N GLU A 131 -1.94 -10.39 -24.19
CA GLU A 131 -1.31 -9.76 -23.03
C GLU A 131 -2.27 -8.78 -22.32
N ILE A 132 -2.93 -7.90 -23.10
CA ILE A 132 -3.92 -6.95 -22.56
C ILE A 132 -5.10 -7.67 -21.90
N LYS A 133 -5.53 -8.82 -22.43
CA LYS A 133 -6.60 -9.61 -21.81
C LYS A 133 -6.17 -10.20 -20.47
N GLU A 134 -4.96 -10.76 -20.41
CA GLU A 134 -4.40 -11.27 -19.15
C GLU A 134 -4.23 -10.16 -18.10
N GLU A 135 -3.71 -9.00 -18.49
CA GLU A 135 -3.62 -7.83 -17.60
C GLU A 135 -5.00 -7.39 -17.09
N ASN A 136 -6.00 -7.36 -17.97
CA ASN A 136 -7.36 -6.97 -17.58
C ASN A 136 -7.99 -7.96 -16.60
N ASP A 137 -7.76 -9.26 -16.78
CA ASP A 137 -8.26 -10.27 -15.86
C ASP A 137 -7.53 -10.22 -14.51
N ASN A 138 -6.22 -9.98 -14.50
CA ASN A 138 -5.46 -9.70 -13.28
C ASN A 138 -5.97 -8.45 -12.54
N LEU A 139 -6.28 -7.37 -13.27
CA LEU A 139 -6.84 -6.15 -12.69
C LEU A 139 -8.24 -6.36 -12.12
N LYS A 140 -9.08 -7.20 -12.73
CA LYS A 140 -10.40 -7.57 -12.18
C LYS A 140 -10.26 -8.36 -10.88
N GLU A 141 -9.33 -9.31 -10.83
CA GLU A 141 -9.08 -10.11 -9.63
C GLU A 141 -8.54 -9.23 -8.49
N MET A 142 -7.58 -8.35 -8.79
CA MET A 142 -7.07 -7.36 -7.83
C MET A 142 -8.18 -6.44 -7.30
N ASN A 143 -9.05 -5.95 -8.17
CA ASN A 143 -10.21 -5.13 -7.76
C ASN A 143 -11.16 -5.89 -6.84
N LYS A 144 -11.37 -7.19 -7.08
CA LYS A 144 -12.20 -8.03 -6.21
C LYS A 144 -11.56 -8.15 -4.81
N LEU A 145 -10.27 -8.41 -4.75
CA LEU A 145 -9.51 -8.47 -3.49
C LEU A 145 -9.57 -7.15 -2.71
N LEU A 146 -9.39 -6.01 -3.38
CA LEU A 146 -9.50 -4.69 -2.77
C LEU A 146 -10.91 -4.43 -2.23
N LYS A 147 -11.94 -4.82 -2.98
CA LYS A 147 -13.34 -4.68 -2.55
C LYS A 147 -13.64 -5.52 -1.31
N ASP A 148 -13.13 -6.75 -1.25
CA ASP A 148 -13.32 -7.61 -0.09
C ASP A 148 -12.53 -7.09 1.13
N LYS A 149 -11.32 -6.57 0.93
CA LYS A 149 -10.54 -5.91 2.00
C LYS A 149 -11.25 -4.66 2.54
N ASN A 150 -11.84 -3.83 1.68
CA ASN A 150 -12.61 -2.67 2.11
C ASN A 150 -13.82 -3.06 2.96
N LYS A 151 -14.56 -4.10 2.58
CA LYS A 151 -15.68 -4.61 3.41
C LYS A 151 -15.21 -5.07 4.80
N THR A 152 -14.06 -5.74 4.88
CA THR A 152 -13.50 -6.17 6.16
C THR A 152 -13.12 -4.96 7.02
N LEU A 153 -12.45 -3.96 6.43
CA LEU A 153 -12.07 -2.74 7.13
C LEU A 153 -13.29 -1.91 7.58
N GLU A 154 -14.35 -1.84 6.77
CA GLU A 154 -15.61 -1.19 7.15
C GLU A 154 -16.25 -1.89 8.36
N LYS A 155 -16.23 -3.23 8.37
CA LYS A 155 -16.73 -4.01 9.51
C LYS A 155 -15.89 -3.75 10.76
N GLU A 156 -14.57 -3.82 10.67
CA GLU A 156 -13.67 -3.52 11.79
C GLU A 156 -13.84 -2.09 12.32
N ALA A 157 -14.01 -1.11 11.43
CA ALA A 157 -14.27 0.27 11.81
C ALA A 157 -15.59 0.41 12.57
N SER A 158 -16.65 -0.29 12.13
CA SER A 158 -17.94 -0.31 12.84
C SER A 158 -17.82 -0.96 14.23
N ASP A 159 -17.12 -2.08 14.35
CA ASP A 159 -16.89 -2.77 15.62
C ASP A 159 -16.06 -1.91 16.58
N ASN A 160 -15.04 -1.23 16.07
CA ASN A 160 -14.21 -0.31 16.86
C ASN A 160 -15.00 0.92 17.32
N ARG A 161 -15.93 1.41 16.52
CA ARG A 161 -16.82 2.52 16.91
C ARG A 161 -17.72 2.11 18.09
N VAL A 162 -18.31 0.92 18.05
CA VAL A 162 -19.10 0.39 19.18
C VAL A 162 -18.25 0.25 20.44
N LYS A 163 -17.01 -0.24 20.32
CA LYS A 163 -16.08 -0.32 21.46
C LYS A 163 -15.70 1.05 22.01
N LEU A 164 -15.51 2.05 21.15
CA LEU A 164 -15.22 3.42 21.54
C LEU A 164 -16.40 4.03 22.31
N ASP A 165 -17.63 3.86 21.80
CA ASP A 165 -18.83 4.32 22.48
C ASP A 165 -18.97 3.65 23.86
N ALA A 166 -18.73 2.35 23.96
CA ALA A 166 -18.71 1.65 25.26
C ALA A 166 -17.61 2.18 26.21
N ALA A 167 -16.41 2.46 25.69
CA ALA A 167 -15.31 3.02 26.47
C ALA A 167 -15.63 4.43 27.00
N THR A 168 -16.29 5.28 26.20
CA THR A 168 -16.70 6.62 26.64
C THR A 168 -17.75 6.56 27.75
N VAL A 169 -18.70 5.62 27.66
CA VAL A 169 -19.67 5.37 28.75
C VAL A 169 -18.94 4.92 30.03
N LEU A 170 -18.02 3.96 29.94
CA LEU A 170 -17.24 3.53 31.10
C LEU A 170 -16.40 4.67 31.70
N GLN A 171 -15.81 5.52 30.86
CA GLN A 171 -15.04 6.68 31.32
C GLN A 171 -15.92 7.66 32.12
N SER A 172 -17.15 7.92 31.65
CA SER A 172 -18.10 8.75 32.40
C SER A 172 -18.49 8.13 33.75
N GLN A 173 -18.68 6.81 33.81
CA GLN A 173 -18.98 6.11 35.06
C GLN A 173 -17.82 6.18 36.05
N VAL A 174 -16.59 6.03 35.57
CA VAL A 174 -15.38 6.18 36.40
C VAL A 174 -15.27 7.60 36.96
N ALA A 175 -15.59 8.63 36.17
CA ALA A 175 -15.60 10.00 36.65
C ALA A 175 -16.64 10.23 37.77
N VAL A 176 -17.86 9.69 37.61
CA VAL A 176 -18.92 9.77 38.64
C VAL A 176 -18.51 9.03 39.92
N LEU A 177 -17.94 7.83 39.79
CA LEU A 177 -17.44 7.08 40.94
C LEU A 177 -16.29 7.82 41.63
N GLY A 178 -15.38 8.43 40.87
CA GLY A 178 -14.29 9.26 41.41
C GLY A 178 -14.81 10.44 42.23
N ALA A 179 -15.83 11.16 41.73
CA ALA A 179 -16.48 12.23 42.49
C ALA A 179 -17.14 11.72 43.78
N THR A 180 -17.82 10.58 43.72
CA THR A 180 -18.47 9.96 44.89
C THR A 180 -17.45 9.56 45.95
N VAL A 181 -16.28 9.05 45.56
CA VAL A 181 -15.19 8.70 46.48
C VAL A 181 -14.64 9.95 47.16
N GLU A 182 -14.47 11.05 46.44
CA GLU A 182 -13.99 12.31 47.03
C GLU A 182 -15.02 12.88 48.01
N ASP A 183 -16.31 12.86 47.67
CA ASP A 183 -17.40 13.26 48.57
C ASP A 183 -17.39 12.41 49.85
N GLN A 184 -17.26 11.08 49.73
CA GLN A 184 -17.15 10.19 50.89
C GLN A 184 -15.93 10.48 51.76
N LYS A 185 -14.79 10.81 51.14
CA LYS A 185 -13.56 11.16 51.86
C LYS A 185 -13.69 12.46 52.64
N THR A 186 -14.35 13.47 52.07
CA THR A 186 -14.65 14.72 52.81
C THR A 186 -15.61 14.46 53.97
N LEU A 187 -16.62 13.61 53.78
CA LEU A 187 -17.55 13.22 54.84
C LEU A 187 -16.83 12.48 55.98
N ILE A 188 -15.94 11.53 55.66
CA ILE A 188 -15.11 10.83 56.66
C ILE A 188 -14.27 11.84 57.45
N SER A 189 -13.58 12.76 56.77
CA SER A 189 -12.76 13.79 57.42
C SER A 189 -13.59 14.67 58.37
N SER A 190 -14.84 14.96 58.01
CA SER A 190 -15.76 15.71 58.87
C SER A 190 -16.20 14.92 60.11
N TYR A 191 -16.43 13.61 59.97
CA TYR A 191 -16.75 12.73 61.09
C TYR A 191 -15.56 12.54 62.02
N GLU A 192 -14.34 12.37 61.49
CA GLU A 192 -13.12 12.31 62.28
C GLU A 192 -12.93 13.60 63.10
N SER A 193 -13.09 14.76 62.46
CA SER A 193 -13.02 16.06 63.15
C SER A 193 -14.07 16.19 64.25
N ARG A 194 -15.30 15.69 64.02
CA ARG A 194 -16.36 15.71 65.03
C ARG A 194 -16.08 14.74 66.18
N MET A 195 -15.51 13.57 65.88
CA MET A 195 -15.08 12.61 66.91
C MET A 195 -14.01 13.23 67.80
N ASP A 196 -13.00 13.90 67.24
CA ASP A 196 -11.96 14.58 68.03
C ASP A 196 -12.54 15.66 68.96
N VAL A 197 -13.52 16.43 68.49
CA VAL A 197 -14.22 17.43 69.33
C VAL A 197 -14.98 16.76 70.46
N LEU A 198 -15.74 15.70 70.18
CA LEU A 198 -16.48 14.95 71.19
C LEU A 198 -15.55 14.27 72.21
N GLU A 199 -14.39 13.77 71.78
CA GLU A 199 -13.38 13.19 72.65
C GLU A 199 -12.83 14.26 73.63
N LYS A 200 -12.57 15.47 73.14
CA LYS A 200 -12.16 16.62 73.99
C LYS A 200 -13.25 17.04 74.95
N GLU A 201 -14.49 17.22 74.48
CA GLU A 201 -15.64 17.56 75.32
C GLU A 201 -15.83 16.52 76.44
N LYS A 202 -15.69 15.23 76.11
CA LYS A 202 -15.74 14.13 77.08
C LYS A 202 -14.61 14.22 78.11
N GLN A 203 -13.37 14.49 77.68
CA GLN A 203 -12.23 14.65 78.59
C GLN A 203 -12.41 15.85 79.53
N GLU A 204 -12.86 17.01 79.00
CA GLU A 204 -13.17 18.19 79.80
C GLU A 204 -14.27 17.92 80.83
N PHE A 205 -15.31 17.17 80.43
CA PHE A 205 -16.37 16.75 81.34
C PHE A 205 -15.86 15.84 82.46
N ILE A 206 -15.03 14.84 82.13
CA ILE A 206 -14.40 13.96 83.11
C ILE A 206 -13.57 14.78 84.11
N GLN A 207 -12.71 15.68 83.62
CA GLN A 207 -11.88 16.54 84.46
C GLN A 207 -12.72 17.42 85.40
N SER A 208 -13.83 17.98 84.88
CA SER A 208 -14.78 18.77 85.67
C SER A 208 -15.44 17.94 86.78
N CYS A 209 -15.89 16.73 86.46
CA CYS A 209 -16.45 15.80 87.45
C CYS A 209 -15.40 15.40 88.52
N GLU A 210 -14.17 15.10 88.12
CA GLU A 210 -13.08 14.79 89.05
C GLU A 210 -12.79 15.96 90.00
N ASN A 211 -12.73 17.19 89.46
CA ASN A 211 -12.53 18.39 90.27
C ASN A 211 -13.68 18.58 91.27
N GLN A 212 -14.94 18.42 90.83
CA GLN A 212 -16.10 18.50 91.72
C GLN A 212 -16.08 17.42 92.81
N MET A 213 -15.69 16.19 92.46
CA MET A 213 -15.53 15.12 93.44
C MET A 213 -14.45 15.46 94.47
N HIS A 214 -13.33 16.03 94.02
CA HIS A 214 -12.25 16.44 94.91
C HIS A 214 -12.69 17.58 95.85
N GLU A 215 -13.35 18.62 95.33
CA GLU A 215 -13.91 19.71 96.16
C GLU A 215 -14.90 19.19 97.21
N ILE A 216 -15.74 18.22 96.83
CA ILE A 216 -16.68 17.58 97.76
C ILE A 216 -15.93 16.80 98.83
N GLN A 217 -14.91 16.03 98.45
CA GLN A 217 -14.07 15.29 99.39
C GLN A 217 -13.38 16.23 100.40
N GLU A 218 -12.75 17.30 99.93
CA GLU A 218 -12.11 18.31 100.81
C GLU A 218 -13.11 18.93 101.77
N LYS A 219 -14.31 19.31 101.29
CA LYS A 219 -15.38 19.86 102.16
C LYS A 219 -15.81 18.85 103.22
N TYR A 220 -15.94 17.56 102.86
CA TYR A 220 -16.28 16.51 103.82
C TYR A 220 -15.17 16.29 104.84
N GLU A 221 -13.89 16.29 104.45
CA GLU A 221 -12.76 16.17 105.37
C GLU A 221 -12.68 17.37 106.33
N GLN A 222 -12.88 18.59 105.83
CA GLN A 222 -12.95 19.79 106.65
C GLN A 222 -14.11 19.72 107.65
N LYS A 223 -15.28 19.25 107.23
CA LYS A 223 -16.43 19.07 108.11
C LYS A 223 -16.16 18.00 109.18
N LEU A 224 -15.57 16.87 108.80
CA LEU A 224 -15.23 15.79 109.72
C LEU A 224 -14.22 16.25 110.78
N THR A 225 -13.18 16.96 110.36
CA THR A 225 -12.17 17.50 111.30
C THR A 225 -12.77 18.56 112.23
N PHE A 226 -13.70 19.39 111.74
CA PHE A 226 -14.45 20.33 112.57
C PHE A 226 -15.33 19.62 113.61
N GLU A 227 -16.11 18.61 113.19
CA GLU A 227 -16.95 17.81 114.11
C GLU A 227 -16.10 17.07 115.16
N GLN A 228 -14.94 16.52 114.77
CA GLN A 228 -14.00 15.91 115.70
C GLN A 228 -13.51 16.91 116.76
N LYS A 229 -13.09 18.12 116.36
CA LYS A 229 -12.70 19.18 117.29
C LYS A 229 -13.85 19.63 118.19
N GLN A 230 -15.06 19.72 117.65
CA GLN A 230 -16.25 20.09 118.42
C GLN A 230 -16.58 19.03 119.48
N ASN A 231 -16.51 17.75 119.12
CA ASN A 231 -16.66 16.65 120.06
C ASN A 231 -15.57 16.64 121.14
N GLU A 232 -14.31 16.86 120.76
CA GLU A 232 -13.20 16.96 121.71
C GLU A 232 -13.39 18.12 122.70
N LEU A 233 -13.85 19.27 122.21
CA LEU A 233 -14.18 20.42 123.06
C LEU A 233 -15.32 20.10 124.04
N SER A 234 -16.40 19.48 123.55
CA SER A 234 -17.53 19.04 124.39
C SER A 234 -17.09 18.04 125.48
N LEU A 235 -16.24 17.07 125.11
CA LEU A 235 -15.69 16.08 126.03
C LEU A 235 -14.78 16.74 127.09
N ASN A 236 -13.98 17.73 126.69
CA ASN A 236 -13.17 18.54 127.62
C ASN A 236 -14.03 19.42 128.54
N GLN A 237 -15.12 20.02 128.03
CA GLN A 237 -16.08 20.76 128.85
C GLN A 237 -16.73 19.85 129.90
N MET A 238 -17.16 18.65 129.49
CA MET A 238 -17.72 17.66 130.42
C MET A 238 -16.69 17.22 131.47
N ARG A 239 -15.42 17.03 131.09
CA ARG A 239 -14.33 16.75 132.04
C ARG A 239 -14.08 17.89 133.03
N MET A 240 -14.18 19.14 132.59
CA MET A 240 -14.03 20.31 133.46
C MET A 240 -15.20 20.40 134.46
N SER A 241 -16.44 20.26 133.99
CA SER A 241 -17.62 20.21 134.86
C SER A 241 -17.50 19.10 135.92
N LEU A 242 -17.07 17.91 135.51
CA LEU A 242 -16.87 16.80 136.44
C LEU A 242 -15.75 17.08 137.45
N LYS A 243 -14.66 17.75 137.03
CA LYS A 243 -13.60 18.19 137.94
C LYS A 243 -14.10 19.23 138.94
N GLU A 244 -14.90 20.19 138.49
CA GLU A 244 -15.52 21.20 139.36
C GLU A 244 -16.45 20.54 140.38
N GLU A 245 -17.29 19.58 139.96
CA GLU A 245 -18.12 18.78 140.87
C GLU A 245 -17.27 18.02 141.91
N TYR A 246 -16.21 17.31 141.48
CA TYR A 246 -15.32 16.62 142.41
C TYR A 246 -14.59 17.58 143.35
N GLN A 247 -14.19 18.76 142.87
CA GLN A 247 -13.52 19.77 143.69
C GLN A 247 -14.47 20.34 144.74
N THR A 248 -15.73 20.55 144.38
CA THR A 248 -16.80 20.95 145.30
C THR A 248 -17.02 19.87 146.36
N LEU A 249 -17.14 18.60 145.96
CA LEU A 249 -17.27 17.46 146.86
C LEU A 249 -16.08 17.32 147.83
N ILE A 250 -14.85 17.53 147.35
CA ILE A 250 -13.65 17.53 148.19
C ILE A 250 -13.69 18.69 149.20
N GLN A 251 -14.19 19.85 148.79
CA GLN A 251 -14.29 21.02 149.65
C GLN A 251 -15.34 20.81 150.74
N ASP A 252 -16.52 20.30 150.38
CA ASP A 252 -17.57 19.92 151.34
C ASP A 252 -17.04 18.88 152.34
N PHE A 253 -16.30 17.86 151.86
CA PHE A 253 -15.68 16.86 152.74
C PHE A 253 -14.61 17.45 153.66
N LYS A 254 -13.82 18.44 153.19
CA LYS A 254 -12.85 19.15 154.03
C LYS A 254 -13.54 19.99 155.10
N GLU A 255 -14.62 20.67 154.76
CA GLU A 255 -15.44 21.44 155.70
C GLU A 255 -16.03 20.50 156.76
N GLU A 256 -16.60 19.36 156.36
CA GLU A 256 -17.13 18.35 157.28
C GLU A 256 -16.05 17.79 158.23
N GLN A 257 -14.85 17.49 157.72
CA GLN A 257 -13.72 17.06 158.56
C GLN A 257 -13.21 18.18 159.47
N PHE A 258 -13.21 19.42 159.00
CA PHE A 258 -12.82 20.57 159.80
C PHE A 258 -13.79 20.80 160.96
N GLU A 259 -15.10 20.70 160.71
CA GLU A 259 -16.12 20.73 161.77
C GLU A 259 -15.91 19.59 162.78
N LYS A 260 -15.59 18.38 162.31
CA LYS A 260 -15.29 17.23 163.19
C LYS A 260 -14.04 17.47 164.05
N ILE A 261 -12.99 18.06 163.48
CA ILE A 261 -11.78 18.44 164.22
C ILE A 261 -12.11 19.52 165.25
N GLN A 262 -12.90 20.53 164.89
CA GLN A 262 -13.36 21.56 165.83
C GLN A 262 -14.18 20.97 166.97
N ALA A 263 -15.08 20.03 166.69
CA ALA A 263 -15.83 19.32 167.73
C ALA A 263 -14.90 18.59 168.71
N LEU A 264 -13.90 17.86 168.21
CA LEU A 264 -12.90 17.18 169.05
C LEU A 264 -12.00 18.15 169.84
N ILE A 265 -11.70 19.33 169.30
CA ILE A 265 -10.96 20.38 170.03
C ILE A 265 -11.81 20.92 171.19
N ASN A 266 -13.10 21.18 170.95
CA ASN A 266 -14.03 21.65 171.98
C ASN A 266 -14.22 20.59 173.07
N GLU A 267 -14.39 19.32 172.70
CA GLU A 267 -14.51 18.20 173.65
C GLU A 267 -13.23 18.05 174.49
N LYS A 268 -12.05 18.24 173.89
CA LYS A 268 -10.78 18.29 174.62
C LYS A 268 -10.70 19.48 175.59
N GLN A 269 -11.24 20.64 175.22
CA GLN A 269 -11.28 21.82 176.09
C GLN A 269 -12.23 21.60 177.28
N GLU A 270 -13.41 21.01 177.06
CA GLU A 270 -14.35 20.64 178.13
C GLU A 270 -13.73 19.62 179.11
N LEU A 271 -13.05 18.58 178.61
CA LEU A 271 -12.32 17.62 179.45
C LEU A 271 -11.18 18.28 180.26
N LEU A 272 -10.53 19.30 179.70
CA LEU A 272 -9.50 20.10 180.38
C LEU A 272 -10.09 20.97 181.49
N GLU A 273 -11.28 21.54 181.28
CA GLU A 273 -12.02 22.30 182.28
C GLU A 273 -12.57 21.40 183.39
N GLU A 274 -13.07 20.19 183.07
CA GLU A 274 -13.47 19.19 184.07
C GLU A 274 -12.31 18.72 184.92
N THR A 275 -11.14 18.45 184.33
CA THR A 275 -9.93 18.10 185.11
C THR A 275 -9.43 19.27 185.95
N HIS A 276 -9.63 20.51 185.52
CA HIS A 276 -9.27 21.68 186.31
C HIS A 276 -10.22 21.90 187.50
N GLN A 277 -11.52 21.63 187.35
CA GLN A 277 -12.49 21.69 188.44
C GLN A 277 -12.32 20.57 189.47
N LEU A 278 -11.99 19.35 189.04
CA LEU A 278 -11.65 18.24 189.94
C LEU A 278 -10.39 18.52 190.78
N ARG A 279 -9.43 19.29 190.25
CA ARG A 279 -8.25 19.75 191.00
C ARG A 279 -8.57 20.77 192.09
N LEU A 280 -9.57 21.63 191.88
CA LEU A 280 -9.98 22.67 192.84
C LEU A 280 -10.81 22.11 194.00
N GLN A 281 -11.57 21.03 193.79
CA GLN A 281 -12.32 20.35 194.86
C GLN A 281 -11.44 19.55 195.83
N LEU A 282 -10.20 19.22 195.47
CA LEU A 282 -9.24 18.50 196.32
C LEU A 282 -8.42 19.40 197.26
N ILE A 283 -8.41 20.72 197.04
CA ILE A 283 -7.57 21.68 197.81
C ILE A 283 -8.30 22.30 199.01
N ASN A 284 -9.64 22.32 199.04
CA ASN A 284 -10.42 22.94 200.14
C ASN A 284 -10.89 21.93 201.23
N ASN A 285 -10.35 20.71 201.25
CA ASN A 285 -10.67 19.68 202.26
C ASN A 285 -9.49 19.40 203.23
N LYS A 286 -8.68 20.41 203.55
CA LYS A 286 -7.71 20.42 204.65
C LYS A 286 -7.62 21.78 205.32
#